data_AF-A0A916HQP0-F1
#
_entry.id   AF-A0A916HQP0-F1
#
_cell.length_a   1.000
_cell.length_b   1.000
_cell.length_c   1.000
_cell.angle_alpha   90.00
_cell.angle_beta   90.00
_cell.angle_gamma   90.00
#
_symmetry.space_group_name_H-M   'P 1'
#
loop_
_entity.id
_entity.type
_entity.pdbx_description
1 polymer ?
#
loop_
_entity_poly.entity_id
_entity_poly.type
_entity_poly.pdbx_seq_one_letter_code
_entity_poly.pdbx_strand_id
1 'polypeptide(L)'
;MKPVRDPCVEAERFAVIFDAISEAIFLHDDSGRIVEINEAAARMYGLEEVDLASIDIGQLSVGVPPYTQADAIALVAAARAGQPQDFEWHARRRSGELFWVRVRLRAMCVGERTYLLAVVDDIGERKRFQEAVDANMRDLVALNTKLENAHVQLLQSEKMASIGQLAAGVAHEINNPVGYVYSNLGSLENYLRDFLAMLDAYEKAEPAMEADVRAAVQALRRELDIDYLRQDVATLLAETREGVNRVRKIVQDLKDFSHAGSGEEWRWADIHAGLESTLNIVANELKYKTTVVREYGELPQIYCLPSQLNQVFMNLLVNAAHAIETRGVVTVRTGSGGKEVWVEVEDTGCGIPPDHLKRIFDPFFTTKPVGKGTGLGLAVSYSIVEKHRGRIEVRSEVGKGTAFRVWLPVEAPAGTGDPA
;
A
#
# COMPACT_ATOMS: atom_id res chain seq x y z
N MET A 1 -15.75 -40.91 71.39
CA MET A 1 -15.47 -42.23 70.80
C MET A 1 -15.49 -42.05 69.29
N LYS A 2 -14.33 -41.91 68.63
CA LYS A 2 -14.28 -41.97 67.16
C LYS A 2 -14.60 -43.41 66.78
N PRO A 3 -15.48 -43.68 65.81
CA PRO A 3 -15.79 -45.05 65.42
C PRO A 3 -14.48 -45.70 64.98
N VAL A 4 -14.21 -46.90 65.49
CA VAL A 4 -13.09 -47.73 65.04
C VAL A 4 -13.39 -48.04 63.58
N ARG A 5 -12.72 -47.34 62.67
CA ARG A 5 -12.88 -47.54 61.24
C ARG A 5 -12.12 -48.81 60.88
N ASP A 6 -12.82 -49.70 60.18
CA ASP A 6 -12.22 -50.92 59.65
C ASP A 6 -11.16 -50.52 58.60
N PRO A 7 -9.87 -50.83 58.82
CA PRO A 7 -8.80 -50.50 57.89
C PRO A 7 -9.03 -51.06 56.48
N CYS A 8 -9.72 -52.19 56.37
CA CYS A 8 -10.01 -52.83 55.09
C CYS A 8 -11.01 -52.00 54.27
N VAL A 9 -12.02 -51.44 54.95
CA VAL A 9 -13.06 -50.60 54.32
C VAL A 9 -12.51 -49.23 53.90
N GLU A 10 -11.54 -48.67 54.65
CA GLU A 10 -10.88 -47.43 54.26
C GLU A 10 -9.97 -47.60 53.04
N ALA A 11 -9.26 -48.73 52.94
CA ALA A 11 -8.42 -49.05 51.79
C ALA A 11 -9.24 -49.27 50.51
N GLU A 12 -10.34 -50.05 50.58
CA GLU A 12 -11.26 -50.22 49.44
C GLU A 12 -11.86 -48.89 48.99
N ARG A 13 -12.26 -48.05 49.94
CA ARG A 13 -12.85 -46.74 49.61
C ARG A 13 -11.84 -45.81 48.94
N PHE A 14 -10.58 -45.85 49.33
CA PHE A 14 -9.52 -45.08 48.68
C PHE A 14 -9.30 -45.55 47.24
N ALA A 15 -9.15 -46.87 47.02
CA ALA A 15 -8.97 -47.45 45.69
C ALA A 15 -10.12 -47.06 44.73
N VAL A 16 -11.36 -47.18 45.18
CA VAL A 16 -12.54 -46.80 44.38
C VAL A 16 -12.52 -45.32 44.01
N ILE A 17 -12.14 -44.42 44.93
CA ILE A 17 -12.06 -42.99 44.63
C ILE A 17 -10.91 -42.69 43.66
N PHE A 18 -9.75 -43.32 43.88
CA PHE A 18 -8.55 -43.15 43.08
C PHE A 18 -8.78 -43.55 41.61
N ASP A 19 -9.48 -44.66 41.38
CA ASP A 19 -9.82 -45.15 40.04
C ASP A 19 -11.02 -44.43 39.41
N ALA A 20 -11.93 -43.86 40.21
CA ALA A 20 -13.04 -43.06 39.70
C ALA A 20 -12.60 -41.69 39.14
N ILE A 21 -11.40 -41.22 39.46
CA ILE A 21 -10.88 -39.94 38.94
C ILE A 21 -10.53 -40.09 37.46
N SER A 22 -11.04 -39.17 36.63
CA SER A 22 -10.84 -39.20 35.18
C SER A 22 -9.45 -38.74 34.75
N GLU A 23 -8.76 -37.95 35.57
CA GLU A 23 -7.38 -37.52 35.33
C GLU A 23 -6.42 -38.69 35.59
N ALA A 24 -5.34 -38.78 34.81
CA ALA A 24 -4.33 -39.81 35.03
C ALA A 24 -3.50 -39.45 36.27
N ILE A 25 -3.43 -40.36 37.24
CA ILE A 25 -2.70 -40.16 38.49
C ILE A 25 -1.58 -41.18 38.60
N PHE A 26 -0.38 -40.69 38.93
CA PHE A 26 0.78 -41.49 39.28
C PHE A 26 1.26 -41.13 40.68
N LEU A 27 1.60 -42.15 41.47
CA LEU A 27 2.23 -41.99 42.77
C LEU A 27 3.65 -42.53 42.71
N HIS A 28 4.64 -41.70 43.05
CA HIS A 28 6.04 -42.09 43.10
C HIS A 28 6.57 -42.11 44.52
N ASP A 29 7.46 -43.05 44.84
CA ASP A 29 8.19 -43.08 46.11
C ASP A 29 9.32 -42.04 46.16
N ASP A 30 10.11 -42.03 47.22
CA ASP A 30 11.29 -41.19 47.42
C ASP A 30 12.41 -41.45 46.40
N SER A 31 12.52 -42.70 45.92
CA SER A 31 13.48 -43.09 44.87
C SER A 31 13.04 -42.69 43.45
N GLY A 32 11.78 -42.25 43.28
CA GLY A 32 11.21 -41.86 41.98
C GLY A 32 10.52 -43.00 41.23
N ARG A 33 10.45 -44.20 41.81
CA ARG A 33 9.73 -45.34 41.21
C ARG A 33 8.24 -45.15 41.32
N ILE A 34 7.51 -45.60 40.31
CA ILE A 34 6.05 -45.62 40.31
C ILE A 34 5.60 -46.71 41.29
N VAL A 35 4.86 -46.30 42.31
CA VAL A 35 4.30 -47.18 43.34
C VAL A 35 2.88 -47.57 42.96
N GLU A 36 2.12 -46.62 42.41
CA GLU A 36 0.70 -46.79 42.15
C GLU A 36 0.25 -45.89 41.00
N ILE A 37 -0.69 -46.35 40.18
CA ILE A 37 -1.34 -45.58 39.11
C ILE A 37 -2.83 -45.90 39.12
N ASN A 38 -3.67 -44.95 38.74
CA ASN A 38 -5.11 -45.19 38.61
C ASN A 38 -5.47 -45.78 37.24
N GLU A 39 -6.70 -46.27 37.09
CA GLU A 39 -7.19 -46.79 35.80
C GLU A 39 -7.06 -45.77 34.65
N ALA A 40 -7.26 -44.47 34.91
CA ALA A 40 -7.11 -43.44 33.88
C ALA A 40 -5.66 -43.32 33.37
N ALA A 41 -4.68 -43.39 34.27
CA ALA A 41 -3.26 -43.43 33.93
C ALA A 41 -2.89 -44.72 33.19
N ALA A 42 -3.44 -45.87 33.60
CA ALA A 42 -3.22 -47.13 32.90
C ALA A 42 -3.71 -47.07 31.45
N ARG A 43 -4.95 -46.58 31.22
CA ARG A 43 -5.53 -46.40 29.88
C ARG A 43 -4.79 -45.37 29.03
N MET A 44 -4.47 -44.19 29.59
CA MET A 44 -3.73 -43.14 28.88
C MET A 44 -2.30 -43.60 28.53
N TYR A 45 -1.66 -44.29 29.48
CA TYR A 45 -0.41 -45.02 29.42
C TYR A 45 -0.26 -46.07 28.30
N GLY A 46 -1.30 -46.90 28.17
CA GLY A 46 -1.19 -48.28 27.67
C GLY A 46 -0.46 -49.20 28.66
N LEU A 47 -0.71 -49.05 29.98
CA LEU A 47 0.01 -49.72 31.08
C LEU A 47 -0.81 -50.77 31.86
N GLU A 48 -1.96 -51.20 31.34
CA GLU A 48 -2.97 -52.03 32.05
C GLU A 48 -2.45 -53.41 32.53
N GLU A 49 -1.43 -53.97 31.88
CA GLU A 49 -0.86 -55.29 32.18
C GLU A 49 0.66 -55.24 32.43
N VAL A 50 1.17 -54.11 32.92
CA VAL A 50 2.62 -53.91 33.12
C VAL A 50 2.96 -53.89 34.60
N ASP A 51 4.04 -54.58 34.96
CA ASP A 51 4.64 -54.43 36.29
C ASP A 51 5.19 -53.01 36.45
N LEU A 52 4.55 -52.21 37.31
CA LEU A 52 4.92 -50.81 37.57
C LEU A 52 6.37 -50.67 38.02
N ALA A 53 6.93 -51.68 38.71
CA ALA A 53 8.31 -51.67 39.17
C ALA A 53 9.34 -51.73 38.02
N SER A 54 8.91 -52.14 36.82
CA SER A 54 9.72 -52.23 35.60
C SER A 54 9.69 -50.95 34.74
N ILE A 55 8.82 -49.99 35.06
CA ILE A 55 8.63 -48.77 34.29
C ILE A 55 9.51 -47.66 34.85
N ASP A 56 10.38 -47.12 34.02
CA ASP A 56 11.08 -45.87 34.31
C ASP A 56 10.26 -44.68 33.78
N ILE A 57 10.08 -43.65 34.61
CA ILE A 57 9.34 -42.44 34.23
C ILE A 57 10.00 -41.73 33.03
N GLY A 58 11.32 -41.89 32.86
CA GLY A 58 12.05 -41.42 31.68
C GLY A 58 11.58 -42.09 30.37
N GLN A 59 11.02 -43.30 30.42
CA GLN A 59 10.46 -43.98 29.24
C GLN A 59 9.13 -43.38 28.81
N LEU A 60 8.36 -42.83 29.75
CA LEU A 60 7.06 -42.18 29.50
C LEU A 60 7.19 -40.69 29.15
N SER A 61 8.41 -40.14 29.19
CA SER A 61 8.73 -38.75 28.87
C SER A 61 9.52 -38.65 27.57
N VAL A 62 9.37 -37.52 26.88
CA VAL A 62 10.30 -37.10 25.83
C VAL A 62 11.44 -36.29 26.44
N GLY A 63 12.67 -36.55 26.00
CA GLY A 63 13.89 -35.89 26.49
C GLY A 63 14.63 -35.10 25.41
N VAL A 64 13.89 -34.46 24.48
CA VAL A 64 14.48 -33.65 23.40
C VAL A 64 14.06 -32.18 23.52
N PRO A 65 14.95 -31.23 23.19
CA PRO A 65 14.66 -29.80 23.29
C PRO A 65 13.33 -29.42 22.60
N PRO A 66 12.52 -28.54 23.21
CA PRO A 66 12.81 -27.72 24.40
C PRO A 66 12.54 -28.43 25.74
N TYR A 67 12.22 -29.74 25.76
CA TYR A 67 11.85 -30.50 26.95
C TYR A 67 12.95 -31.50 27.31
N THR A 68 13.95 -31.05 28.08
CA THR A 68 15.09 -31.91 28.41
C THR A 68 14.86 -32.72 29.69
N GLN A 69 15.56 -33.85 29.81
CA GLN A 69 15.51 -34.65 31.04
C GLN A 69 16.05 -33.88 32.27
N ALA A 70 16.95 -32.91 32.05
CA ALA A 70 17.45 -32.03 33.10
C ALA A 70 16.35 -31.11 33.65
N ASP A 71 15.51 -30.55 32.77
CA ASP A 71 14.38 -29.72 33.18
C ASP A 71 13.34 -30.53 33.97
N ALA A 72 13.05 -31.77 33.51
CA ALA A 72 12.16 -32.68 34.23
C ALA A 72 12.68 -33.00 35.64
N ILE A 73 13.99 -33.28 35.79
CA ILE A 73 14.62 -33.52 37.09
C ILE A 73 14.49 -32.29 38.00
N ALA A 74 14.71 -31.09 37.47
CA ALA A 74 14.58 -29.85 38.23
C ALA A 74 13.15 -29.61 38.74
N LEU A 75 12.14 -29.83 37.88
CA LEU A 75 10.73 -29.72 38.25
C LEU A 75 10.34 -30.74 39.34
N VAL A 76 10.79 -31.99 39.20
CA VAL A 76 10.55 -33.04 40.21
C VAL A 76 11.22 -32.69 41.54
N ALA A 77 12.47 -32.20 41.51
CA ALA A 77 13.19 -31.80 42.71
C ALA A 77 12.49 -30.64 43.44
N ALA A 78 12.01 -29.62 42.72
CA ALA A 78 11.24 -28.53 43.28
C ALA A 78 9.92 -29.01 43.92
N ALA A 79 9.21 -29.92 43.24
CA ALA A 79 8.00 -30.54 43.77
C ALA A 79 8.25 -31.31 45.08
N ARG A 80 9.32 -32.10 45.15
CA ARG A 80 9.72 -32.82 46.37
C ARG A 80 10.16 -31.91 47.51
N ALA A 81 10.74 -30.75 47.20
CA ALA A 81 11.04 -29.71 48.17
C ALA A 81 9.79 -28.97 48.70
N GLY A 82 8.58 -29.40 48.28
CA GLY A 82 7.31 -28.84 48.74
C GLY A 82 6.76 -27.71 47.88
N GLN A 83 7.35 -27.41 46.72
CA GLN A 83 6.86 -26.39 45.78
C GLN A 83 6.03 -27.05 44.66
N PRO A 84 4.69 -26.93 44.65
CA PRO A 84 3.87 -27.52 43.60
C PRO A 84 4.28 -27.04 42.21
N GLN A 85 4.31 -27.95 41.24
CA GLN A 85 4.62 -27.63 39.84
C GLN A 85 3.40 -27.84 38.96
N ASP A 86 3.27 -27.03 37.91
CA ASP A 86 2.23 -27.12 36.88
C ASP A 86 2.84 -26.70 35.54
N PHE A 87 2.94 -27.62 34.60
CA PHE A 87 3.63 -27.40 33.33
C PHE A 87 3.05 -28.28 32.20
N GLU A 88 3.22 -27.82 30.96
CA GLU A 88 2.92 -28.62 29.78
C GLU A 88 4.17 -29.42 29.37
N TRP A 89 3.97 -30.66 28.98
CA TRP A 89 5.06 -31.59 28.65
C TRP A 89 4.67 -32.49 27.48
N HIS A 90 5.68 -33.06 26.83
CA HIS A 90 5.48 -34.04 25.77
C HIS A 90 5.73 -35.44 26.33
N ALA A 91 4.66 -36.21 26.47
CA ALA A 91 4.67 -37.56 26.98
C ALA A 91 4.77 -38.57 25.84
N ARG A 92 5.11 -39.82 26.19
CA ARG A 92 5.18 -40.95 25.29
C ARG A 92 4.36 -42.10 25.84
N ARG A 93 3.36 -42.55 25.08
CA ARG A 93 2.62 -43.78 25.37
C ARG A 93 3.52 -44.99 25.19
N ARG A 94 3.15 -46.14 25.76
CA ARG A 94 3.89 -47.40 25.57
C ARG A 94 4.03 -47.81 24.10
N SER A 95 3.05 -47.47 23.26
CA SER A 95 3.09 -47.69 21.81
C SER A 95 4.20 -46.90 21.09
N GLY A 96 4.81 -45.93 21.78
CA GLY A 96 5.76 -44.98 21.19
C GLY A 96 5.10 -43.70 20.67
N GLU A 97 3.76 -43.63 20.65
CA GLU A 97 3.02 -42.43 20.27
C GLU A 97 3.34 -41.29 21.24
N LEU A 98 3.62 -40.12 20.68
CA LEU A 98 3.87 -38.93 21.47
C LEU A 98 2.62 -38.05 21.55
N PHE A 99 2.39 -37.47 22.73
CA PHE A 99 1.21 -36.65 22.97
C PHE A 99 1.48 -35.56 24.00
N TRP A 100 0.69 -34.49 23.93
CA TRP A 100 0.80 -33.37 24.86
C TRP A 100 0.04 -33.65 26.13
N VAL A 101 0.70 -33.40 27.26
CA VAL A 101 0.09 -33.48 28.58
C VAL A 101 0.32 -32.20 29.38
N ARG A 102 -0.59 -31.92 30.31
CA ARG A 102 -0.36 -30.99 31.41
C ARG A 102 -0.09 -31.81 32.67
N VAL A 103 1.05 -31.58 33.31
CA VAL A 103 1.51 -32.31 34.48
C VAL A 103 1.48 -31.40 35.69
N ARG A 104 0.82 -31.85 36.75
CA ARG A 104 0.74 -31.19 38.06
C ARG A 104 1.40 -32.07 39.10
N LEU A 105 2.48 -31.59 39.73
CA LEU A 105 3.25 -32.34 40.72
C LEU A 105 3.05 -31.79 42.13
N ARG A 106 2.82 -32.67 43.11
CA ARG A 106 2.75 -32.33 44.54
C ARG A 106 3.38 -33.41 45.40
N ALA A 107 4.24 -33.01 46.34
CA ALA A 107 4.71 -33.91 47.38
C ALA A 107 3.64 -34.10 48.47
N MET A 108 3.56 -35.31 49.02
CA MET A 108 2.72 -35.66 50.16
C MET A 108 3.46 -36.60 51.11
N CYS A 109 3.14 -36.55 52.39
CA CYS A 109 3.74 -37.43 53.41
C CYS A 109 2.67 -38.35 53.99
N VAL A 110 2.96 -39.65 54.04
CA VAL A 110 2.11 -40.66 54.67
C VAL A 110 2.96 -41.41 55.70
N GLY A 111 2.70 -41.17 56.98
CA GLY A 111 3.59 -41.61 58.05
C GLY A 111 4.97 -40.96 57.92
N GLU A 112 6.02 -41.77 57.89
CA GLU A 112 7.42 -41.32 57.71
C GLU A 112 7.89 -41.32 56.24
N ARG A 113 7.02 -41.70 55.29
CA ARG A 113 7.37 -41.79 53.86
C ARG A 113 6.86 -40.60 53.07
N THR A 114 7.67 -40.12 52.13
CA THR A 114 7.32 -39.04 51.20
C THR A 114 7.01 -39.61 49.84
N TYR A 115 5.86 -39.23 49.29
CA TYR A 115 5.41 -39.61 47.96
C TYR A 115 5.28 -38.36 47.09
N LEU A 116 5.48 -38.53 45.79
CA LEU A 116 5.19 -37.51 44.79
C LEU A 116 3.96 -37.91 43.99
N LEU A 117 2.89 -37.14 44.13
CA LEU A 117 1.68 -37.25 43.35
C LEU A 117 1.85 -36.47 42.05
N ALA A 118 1.71 -37.15 40.93
CA ALA A 118 1.65 -36.54 39.61
C ALA A 118 0.24 -36.73 39.02
N VAL A 119 -0.40 -35.62 38.69
CA VAL A 119 -1.70 -35.60 38.00
C VAL A 119 -1.45 -35.13 36.56
N VAL A 120 -1.97 -35.88 35.60
CA VAL A 120 -1.67 -35.73 34.18
C VAL A 120 -2.96 -35.63 33.38
N ASP A 121 -3.09 -34.56 32.60
CA ASP A 121 -4.20 -34.35 31.67
C ASP A 121 -3.70 -34.39 30.22
N ASP A 122 -4.37 -35.14 29.35
CA ASP A 122 -4.11 -35.10 27.90
C ASP A 122 -4.68 -33.81 27.31
N ILE A 123 -3.81 -32.99 26.70
CA ILE A 123 -4.18 -31.70 26.09
C ILE A 123 -3.99 -31.71 24.57
N GLY A 124 -3.79 -32.88 23.96
CA GLY A 124 -3.51 -33.00 22.52
C GLY A 124 -4.64 -32.50 21.62
N GLU A 125 -5.90 -32.75 21.98
CA GLU A 125 -7.06 -32.23 21.24
C GLU A 125 -7.15 -30.70 21.34
N ARG A 126 -6.94 -30.15 22.54
CA ARG A 126 -6.92 -28.70 22.79
C ARG A 126 -5.83 -27.99 21.97
N LYS A 127 -4.63 -28.56 21.91
CA LYS A 127 -3.51 -28.03 21.12
C LYS A 127 -3.82 -28.02 19.62
N ARG A 128 -4.34 -29.12 19.07
CA ARG A 128 -4.75 -29.20 17.66
C ARG A 128 -5.84 -28.20 17.30
N PHE A 129 -6.82 -28.02 18.19
CA PHE A 129 -7.88 -27.03 17.98
C PHE A 129 -7.33 -25.60 17.96
N GLN A 130 -6.44 -25.28 18.90
CA GLN A 130 -5.80 -23.96 18.97
C GLN A 130 -5.00 -23.66 17.69
N GLU A 131 -4.18 -24.61 17.23
CA GLU A 131 -3.40 -24.47 16.00
C GLU A 131 -4.29 -24.26 14.76
N ALA A 132 -5.40 -24.99 14.67
CA ALA A 132 -6.36 -24.85 13.57
C ALA A 132 -7.06 -23.48 13.57
N VAL A 133 -7.44 -22.97 14.75
CA VAL A 133 -8.03 -21.64 14.90
C VAL A 133 -7.02 -20.55 14.51
N ASP A 134 -5.78 -20.67 14.97
CA ASP A 134 -4.72 -19.69 14.68
C ASP A 134 -4.32 -19.70 13.19
N ALA A 135 -4.41 -20.85 12.52
CA ALA A 135 -4.22 -20.95 11.08
C ALA A 135 -5.39 -20.27 10.32
N ASN A 136 -6.64 -20.61 10.65
CA ASN A 136 -7.81 -20.02 10.02
C ASN A 136 -7.89 -18.50 10.20
N MET A 137 -7.51 -17.99 11.38
CA MET A 137 -7.49 -16.56 11.65
C MET A 137 -6.49 -15.83 10.76
N ARG A 138 -5.29 -16.42 10.56
CA ARG A 138 -4.28 -15.87 9.64
C ARG A 138 -4.78 -15.81 8.20
N ASP A 139 -5.40 -16.89 7.74
CA ASP A 139 -5.96 -16.96 6.39
C ASP A 139 -7.11 -15.97 6.19
N LEU A 140 -7.98 -15.82 7.19
CA LEU A 140 -9.09 -14.87 7.15
C LEU A 140 -8.59 -13.42 7.05
N VAL A 141 -7.57 -13.04 7.83
CA VAL A 141 -6.96 -11.70 7.78
C VAL A 141 -6.33 -11.45 6.40
N ALA A 142 -5.59 -12.43 5.86
CA ALA A 142 -4.97 -12.31 4.55
C ALA A 142 -6.02 -12.17 3.43
N LEU A 143 -7.11 -12.94 3.49
CA LEU A 143 -8.18 -12.89 2.51
C LEU A 143 -8.97 -11.57 2.59
N ASN A 144 -9.25 -11.08 3.80
CA ASN A 144 -9.96 -9.82 4.00
C ASN A 144 -9.14 -8.64 3.45
N THR A 145 -7.83 -8.64 3.68
CA THR A 145 -6.91 -7.62 3.11
C THR A 145 -6.92 -7.66 1.58
N LYS A 146 -6.93 -8.84 0.97
CA LYS A 146 -7.05 -8.99 -0.50
C LYS A 146 -8.40 -8.46 -1.01
N LEU A 147 -9.49 -8.75 -0.30
CA LEU A 147 -10.83 -8.31 -0.65
C LEU A 147 -10.95 -6.78 -0.60
N GLU A 148 -10.46 -6.15 0.46
CA GLU A 148 -10.44 -4.69 0.60
C GLU A 148 -9.65 -4.02 -0.54
N ASN A 149 -8.47 -4.54 -0.87
CA ASN A 149 -7.66 -4.03 -1.99
C ASN A 149 -8.38 -4.15 -3.34
N ALA A 150 -9.01 -5.30 -3.60
CA ALA A 150 -9.79 -5.51 -4.83
C ALA A 150 -11.00 -4.56 -4.91
N HIS A 151 -11.70 -4.35 -3.79
CA HIS A 151 -12.86 -3.46 -3.75
C HIS A 151 -12.49 -2.00 -4.05
N VAL A 152 -11.35 -1.54 -3.53
CA VAL A 152 -10.86 -0.19 -3.80
C VAL A 152 -10.37 -0.02 -5.25
N GLN A 153 -9.72 -1.04 -5.81
CA GLN A 153 -9.38 -1.03 -7.24
C GLN A 153 -10.63 -0.94 -8.12
N LEU A 154 -11.70 -1.68 -7.77
CA LEU A 154 -12.98 -1.59 -8.48
C LEU A 154 -13.60 -0.20 -8.38
N LEU A 155 -13.67 0.39 -7.18
CA LEU A 155 -14.18 1.75 -6.99
C LEU A 155 -13.38 2.81 -7.78
N GLN A 156 -12.06 2.67 -7.83
CA GLN A 156 -11.21 3.55 -8.64
C GLN A 156 -11.46 3.35 -10.14
N SER A 157 -11.58 2.10 -10.60
CA SER A 157 -11.89 1.78 -11.99
C SER A 157 -13.25 2.33 -12.41
N GLU A 158 -14.28 2.17 -11.57
CA GLU A 158 -15.62 2.70 -11.82
C GLU A 158 -15.61 4.24 -11.87
N LYS A 159 -14.88 4.89 -10.95
CA LYS A 159 -14.72 6.35 -10.96
C LYS A 159 -13.99 6.82 -12.22
N MET A 160 -12.95 6.12 -12.66
CA MET A 160 -12.22 6.44 -13.88
C MET A 160 -13.06 6.21 -15.13
N ALA A 161 -13.85 5.14 -15.18
CA ALA A 161 -14.76 4.86 -16.30
C ALA A 161 -15.87 5.92 -16.39
N SER A 162 -16.44 6.34 -15.24
CA SER A 162 -17.43 7.42 -15.16
C SER A 162 -16.83 8.76 -15.60
N ILE A 163 -15.63 9.10 -15.11
CA ILE A 163 -14.89 10.29 -15.57
C ILE A 163 -14.60 10.18 -17.06
N GLY A 164 -14.24 9.01 -17.59
CA GLY A 164 -13.91 8.79 -19.00
C GLY A 164 -15.10 8.99 -19.94
N GLN A 165 -16.27 8.42 -19.62
CA GLN A 165 -17.49 8.62 -20.40
C GLN A 165 -17.97 10.08 -20.36
N LEU A 166 -17.97 10.71 -19.18
CA LEU A 166 -18.34 12.12 -19.04
C LEU A 166 -17.33 13.05 -19.73
N ALA A 167 -16.03 12.77 -19.61
CA ALA A 167 -14.96 13.50 -20.28
C ALA A 167 -15.10 13.46 -21.81
N ALA A 168 -15.43 12.30 -22.39
CA ALA A 168 -15.63 12.17 -23.83
C ALA A 168 -16.85 12.98 -24.32
N GLY A 169 -17.97 12.94 -23.58
CA GLY A 169 -19.16 13.73 -23.89
C GLY A 169 -18.93 15.23 -23.74
N VAL A 170 -18.38 15.65 -22.60
CA VAL A 170 -18.03 17.05 -22.31
C VAL A 170 -17.00 17.57 -23.31
N ALA A 171 -16.02 16.76 -23.71
CA ALA A 171 -15.04 17.16 -24.71
C ALA A 171 -15.68 17.44 -26.08
N HIS A 172 -16.65 16.62 -26.49
CA HIS A 172 -17.40 16.88 -27.72
C HIS A 172 -18.27 18.15 -27.61
N GLU A 173 -18.93 18.37 -26.49
CA GLU A 173 -19.79 19.54 -26.28
C GLU A 173 -19.02 20.85 -26.14
N ILE A 174 -17.78 20.83 -25.62
CA ILE A 174 -16.91 22.01 -25.54
C ILE A 174 -16.18 22.26 -26.87
N ASN A 175 -15.73 21.22 -27.57
CA ASN A 175 -15.01 21.40 -28.84
C ASN A 175 -15.87 22.07 -29.91
N ASN A 176 -17.18 21.83 -29.93
CA ASN A 176 -18.08 22.42 -30.91
C ASN A 176 -18.11 23.97 -30.83
N PRO A 177 -18.47 24.61 -29.70
CA PRO A 177 -18.45 26.07 -29.57
C PRO A 177 -17.05 26.66 -29.71
N VAL A 178 -16.02 26.01 -29.17
CA VAL A 178 -14.61 26.45 -29.31
C VAL A 178 -14.18 26.44 -30.78
N GLY A 179 -14.61 25.43 -31.55
CA GLY A 179 -14.38 25.33 -32.98
C GLY A 179 -15.01 26.49 -33.75
N TYR A 180 -16.26 26.85 -33.42
CA TYR A 180 -16.93 28.00 -34.04
C TYR A 180 -16.19 29.31 -33.73
N VAL A 181 -15.79 29.53 -32.47
CA VAL A 181 -15.03 30.73 -32.06
C VAL A 181 -13.68 30.79 -32.78
N TYR A 182 -12.95 29.67 -32.86
CA TYR A 182 -11.65 29.61 -33.52
C TYR A 182 -11.76 29.93 -35.03
N SER A 183 -12.77 29.35 -35.70
CA SER A 183 -13.03 29.62 -37.12
C SER A 183 -13.38 31.10 -37.35
N ASN A 184 -14.25 31.66 -36.52
CA ASN A 184 -14.66 33.05 -36.62
C ASN A 184 -13.49 34.02 -36.39
N LEU A 185 -12.60 33.72 -35.44
CA LEU A 185 -11.36 34.49 -35.23
C LEU A 185 -10.45 34.45 -36.46
N GLY A 186 -10.33 33.30 -37.11
CA GLY A 186 -9.61 33.17 -38.37
C GLY A 186 -10.18 34.04 -39.49
N SER A 187 -11.51 34.06 -39.64
CA SER A 187 -12.19 34.96 -40.59
C SER A 187 -11.99 36.44 -40.24
N LEU A 188 -12.11 36.80 -38.97
CA LEU A 188 -11.95 38.17 -38.49
C LEU A 188 -10.53 38.70 -38.71
N GLU A 189 -9.50 37.88 -38.50
CA GLU A 189 -8.12 38.23 -38.81
C GLU A 189 -7.91 38.52 -40.30
N ASN A 190 -8.55 37.75 -41.18
CA ASN A 190 -8.46 37.99 -42.62
C ASN A 190 -9.14 39.33 -43.00
N TYR A 191 -10.33 39.60 -42.46
CA TYR A 191 -11.01 40.87 -42.70
C TYR A 191 -10.21 42.07 -42.20
N LEU A 192 -9.64 41.96 -41.00
CA LEU A 192 -8.81 43.02 -40.44
C LEU A 192 -7.53 43.22 -41.26
N ARG A 193 -6.91 42.15 -41.75
CA ARG A 193 -5.77 42.25 -42.66
C ARG A 193 -6.11 43.05 -43.92
N ASP A 194 -7.27 42.79 -44.53
CA ASP A 194 -7.73 43.52 -45.72
C ASP A 194 -8.03 44.99 -45.41
N PHE A 195 -8.67 45.28 -44.26
CA PHE A 195 -8.88 46.66 -43.81
C PHE A 195 -7.58 47.41 -43.55
N LEU A 196 -6.62 46.78 -42.90
CA LEU A 196 -5.30 47.37 -42.63
C LEU A 196 -4.53 47.63 -43.92
N ALA A 197 -4.60 46.71 -44.89
CA ALA A 197 -4.00 46.90 -46.22
C ALA A 197 -4.64 48.08 -46.98
N MET A 198 -5.96 48.29 -46.85
CA MET A 198 -6.63 49.44 -47.43
C MET A 198 -6.21 50.75 -46.74
N LEU A 199 -6.08 50.75 -45.41
CA LEU A 199 -5.56 51.89 -44.66
C LEU A 199 -4.11 52.23 -45.07
N ASP A 200 -3.26 51.22 -45.30
CA ASP A 200 -1.90 51.42 -45.81
C ASP A 200 -1.90 52.08 -47.20
N ALA A 201 -2.86 51.75 -48.06
CA ALA A 201 -3.00 52.36 -49.37
C ALA A 201 -3.39 53.85 -49.26
N TYR A 202 -4.31 54.19 -48.35
CA TYR A 202 -4.67 55.58 -48.08
C TYR A 202 -3.50 56.39 -47.50
N GLU A 203 -2.77 55.81 -46.55
CA GLU A 203 -1.59 56.43 -45.95
C GLU A 203 -0.49 56.70 -46.99
N LYS A 204 -0.26 55.77 -47.92
CA LYS A 204 0.69 55.97 -49.03
C LYS A 204 0.25 57.06 -50.02
N ALA A 205 -1.06 57.22 -50.23
CA ALA A 205 -1.62 58.24 -51.12
C ALA A 205 -1.72 59.63 -50.45
N GLU A 206 -1.66 59.69 -49.12
CA GLU A 206 -1.82 60.92 -48.32
C GLU A 206 -0.93 62.10 -48.78
N PRO A 207 0.36 61.91 -49.12
CA PRO A 207 1.23 63.01 -49.58
C PRO A 207 0.83 63.60 -50.94
N ALA A 208 0.04 62.87 -51.74
CA ALA A 208 -0.44 63.28 -53.06
C ALA A 208 -1.84 63.91 -53.02
N MET A 209 -2.52 63.90 -51.87
CA MET A 209 -3.85 64.51 -51.70
C MET A 209 -3.76 66.05 -51.67
N GLU A 210 -4.83 66.73 -52.09
CA GLU A 210 -4.96 68.19 -51.91
C GLU A 210 -4.88 68.59 -50.43
N ALA A 211 -4.41 69.81 -50.16
CA ALA A 211 -4.05 70.25 -48.80
C ALA A 211 -5.22 70.16 -47.80
N ASP A 212 -6.42 70.60 -48.20
CA ASP A 212 -7.61 70.60 -47.35
C ASP A 212 -8.09 69.18 -47.04
N VAL A 213 -8.05 68.29 -48.05
CA VAL A 213 -8.40 66.86 -47.89
C VAL A 213 -7.40 66.15 -47.00
N ARG A 214 -6.10 66.41 -47.18
CA ARG A 214 -5.03 65.85 -46.36
C ARG A 214 -5.17 66.27 -44.90
N ALA A 215 -5.44 67.55 -44.63
CA ALA A 215 -5.65 68.04 -43.28
C ALA A 215 -6.86 67.37 -42.60
N ALA A 216 -7.96 67.18 -43.35
CA ALA A 216 -9.15 66.49 -42.84
C ALA A 216 -8.86 65.00 -42.51
N VAL A 217 -8.15 64.28 -43.39
CA VAL A 217 -7.77 62.87 -43.15
C VAL A 217 -6.82 62.73 -41.97
N GLN A 218 -5.83 63.63 -41.83
CA GLN A 218 -4.90 63.64 -40.68
C GLN A 218 -5.61 63.95 -39.37
N ALA A 219 -6.55 64.90 -39.38
CA ALA A 219 -7.36 65.22 -38.20
C ALA A 219 -8.18 64.01 -37.76
N LEU A 220 -8.85 63.34 -38.71
CA LEU A 220 -9.65 62.15 -38.42
C LEU A 220 -8.78 60.96 -37.95
N ARG A 221 -7.60 60.75 -38.55
CA ARG A 221 -6.65 59.71 -38.09
C ARG A 221 -6.23 59.91 -36.64
N ARG A 222 -5.99 61.16 -36.23
CA ARG A 222 -5.65 61.52 -34.84
C ARG A 222 -6.84 61.42 -33.91
N GLU A 223 -8.03 61.83 -34.36
CA GLU A 223 -9.27 61.72 -33.59
C GLU A 223 -9.62 60.27 -33.27
N LEU A 224 -9.46 59.37 -34.24
CA LEU A 224 -9.75 57.94 -34.10
C LEU A 224 -8.59 57.13 -33.50
N ASP A 225 -7.42 57.75 -33.29
CA ASP A 225 -6.20 57.09 -32.81
C ASP A 225 -5.88 55.78 -33.57
N ILE A 226 -5.83 55.87 -34.90
CA ILE A 226 -5.69 54.71 -35.78
C ILE A 226 -4.40 53.92 -35.50
N ASP A 227 -3.33 54.61 -35.08
CA ASP A 227 -2.05 53.97 -34.78
C ASP A 227 -2.13 53.10 -33.52
N TYR A 228 -2.86 53.55 -32.49
CA TYR A 228 -3.18 52.73 -31.32
C TYR A 228 -4.08 51.55 -31.69
N LEU A 229 -5.20 51.80 -32.40
CA LEU A 229 -6.16 50.75 -32.77
C LEU A 229 -5.52 49.63 -33.59
N ARG A 230 -4.57 49.96 -34.48
CA ARG A 230 -3.78 48.99 -35.25
C ARG A 230 -3.03 48.01 -34.36
N GLN A 231 -2.38 48.51 -33.32
CA GLN A 231 -1.59 47.69 -32.40
C GLN A 231 -2.50 46.91 -31.43
N ASP A 232 -3.53 47.56 -30.91
CA ASP A 232 -4.45 46.98 -29.93
C ASP A 232 -5.26 45.83 -30.52
N VAL A 233 -5.84 46.01 -31.71
CA VAL A 233 -6.63 44.96 -32.38
C VAL A 233 -5.78 43.72 -32.71
N ALA A 234 -4.53 43.92 -33.11
CA ALA A 234 -3.61 42.81 -33.36
C ALA A 234 -3.29 42.03 -32.06
N THR A 235 -3.10 42.76 -30.96
CA THR A 235 -2.84 42.18 -29.64
C THR A 235 -4.05 41.40 -29.13
N LEU A 236 -5.25 41.99 -29.17
CA LEU A 236 -6.50 41.37 -28.74
C LEU A 236 -6.79 40.06 -29.50
N LEU A 237 -6.57 40.04 -30.81
CA LEU A 237 -6.73 38.83 -31.62
C LEU A 237 -5.74 37.74 -31.22
N ALA A 238 -4.47 38.09 -31.02
CA ALA A 238 -3.44 37.14 -30.62
C ALA A 238 -3.74 36.51 -29.25
N GLU A 239 -4.08 37.33 -28.25
CA GLU A 239 -4.44 36.88 -26.90
C GLU A 239 -5.69 35.99 -26.92
N THR A 240 -6.72 36.38 -27.68
CA THR A 240 -7.95 35.59 -27.79
C THR A 240 -7.68 34.25 -28.46
N ARG A 241 -6.88 34.22 -29.53
CA ARG A 241 -6.50 32.97 -30.21
C ARG A 241 -5.70 32.05 -29.29
N GLU A 242 -4.77 32.59 -28.51
CA GLU A 242 -4.02 31.81 -27.52
C GLU A 242 -4.95 31.18 -26.48
N GLY A 243 -5.89 31.96 -25.94
CA GLY A 243 -6.89 31.47 -24.98
C GLY A 243 -7.73 30.32 -25.55
N VAL A 244 -8.23 30.46 -26.78
CA VAL A 244 -9.02 29.43 -27.47
C VAL A 244 -8.20 28.17 -27.74
N ASN A 245 -6.95 28.31 -28.17
CA ASN A 245 -6.02 27.19 -28.36
C ASN A 245 -5.74 26.46 -27.05
N ARG A 246 -5.59 27.19 -25.94
CA ARG A 246 -5.41 26.60 -24.61
C ARG A 246 -6.62 25.78 -24.19
N VAL A 247 -7.85 26.29 -24.41
CA VAL A 247 -9.08 25.52 -24.13
C VAL A 247 -9.12 24.25 -24.97
N ARG A 248 -8.82 24.34 -26.27
CA ARG A 248 -8.77 23.18 -27.17
C ARG A 248 -7.76 22.13 -26.70
N LYS A 249 -6.58 22.56 -26.22
CA LYS A 249 -5.55 21.67 -25.67
C LYS A 249 -6.04 20.97 -24.40
N ILE A 250 -6.64 21.69 -23.46
CA ILE A 250 -7.20 21.10 -22.22
C ILE A 250 -8.26 20.04 -22.53
N VAL A 251 -9.14 20.35 -23.48
CA VAL A 251 -10.20 19.43 -23.89
C VAL A 251 -9.63 18.18 -24.59
N GLN A 252 -8.58 18.34 -25.39
CA GLN A 252 -7.86 17.24 -26.01
C GLN A 252 -7.16 16.36 -24.98
N ASP A 253 -6.42 16.97 -24.04
CA ASP A 253 -5.75 16.26 -22.94
C ASP A 253 -6.77 15.45 -22.09
N LEU A 254 -7.96 16.02 -21.86
CA LEU A 254 -9.06 15.35 -21.16
C LEU A 254 -9.63 14.15 -21.95
N LYS A 255 -9.70 14.25 -23.28
CA LYS A 255 -10.14 13.17 -24.17
C LYS A 255 -9.11 12.04 -24.27
N ASP A 256 -7.84 12.38 -24.32
CA ASP A 256 -6.75 11.39 -24.36
C ASP A 256 -6.63 10.67 -23.01
N PHE A 257 -6.90 11.39 -21.91
CA PHE A 257 -7.02 10.80 -20.57
C PHE A 257 -8.24 9.86 -20.44
N SER A 258 -9.39 10.18 -21.06
CA SER A 258 -10.56 9.29 -21.00
C SER A 258 -10.38 7.99 -21.77
N HIS A 259 -9.56 7.99 -22.83
CA HIS A 259 -9.20 6.80 -23.59
C HIS A 259 -8.10 5.95 -22.95
N ALA A 260 -7.44 6.46 -21.90
CA ALA A 260 -6.38 5.76 -21.18
C ALA A 260 -6.84 4.45 -20.50
N GLY A 261 -8.15 4.26 -20.30
CA GLY A 261 -8.74 3.03 -19.76
C GLY A 261 -9.20 2.01 -20.81
N SER A 262 -9.21 2.35 -22.10
CA SER A 262 -9.86 1.54 -23.16
C SER A 262 -8.88 0.74 -24.03
N GLY A 263 -7.59 0.69 -23.68
CA GLY A 263 -6.55 0.04 -24.47
C GLY A 263 -5.18 0.09 -23.79
N GLU A 264 -5.03 -0.64 -22.67
CA GLU A 264 -3.75 -0.84 -21.99
C GLU A 264 -2.78 -1.66 -22.87
N GLU A 265 -2.16 -1.00 -23.84
CA GLU A 265 -1.14 -1.60 -24.69
C GLU A 265 0.24 -1.09 -24.33
N TRP A 266 1.14 -2.04 -24.08
CA TRP A 266 2.55 -1.78 -23.95
C TRP A 266 3.09 -1.28 -25.28
N ARG A 267 3.77 -0.14 -25.26
CA ARG A 267 4.29 0.49 -26.46
C ARG A 267 5.56 1.26 -26.15
N TRP A 268 6.36 1.49 -27.19
CA TRP A 268 7.43 2.47 -27.15
C TRP A 268 6.82 3.86 -27.02
N ALA A 269 7.20 4.57 -25.96
CA ALA A 269 6.68 5.90 -25.67
C ALA A 269 7.77 6.86 -25.22
N ASP A 270 7.53 8.12 -25.55
CA ASP A 270 8.31 9.25 -25.06
C ASP A 270 7.77 9.69 -23.70
N ILE A 271 8.60 9.55 -22.66
CA ILE A 271 8.26 9.93 -21.28
C ILE A 271 8.12 11.45 -21.13
N HIS A 272 8.86 12.26 -21.88
CA HIS A 272 8.73 13.71 -21.80
C HIS A 272 7.37 14.17 -22.30
N ALA A 273 6.84 13.54 -23.35
CA ALA A 273 5.48 13.81 -23.83
C ALA A 273 4.43 13.53 -22.74
N GLY A 274 4.56 12.40 -22.03
CA GLY A 274 3.69 12.04 -20.92
C GLY A 274 3.79 13.01 -19.73
N LEU A 275 5.01 13.42 -19.37
CA LEU A 275 5.27 14.40 -18.31
C LEU A 275 4.67 15.77 -18.63
N GLU A 276 4.86 16.27 -19.85
CA GLU A 276 4.31 17.57 -20.26
C GLU A 276 2.78 17.56 -20.32
N SER A 277 2.16 16.48 -20.81
CA SER A 277 0.71 16.32 -20.75
C SER A 277 0.22 16.37 -19.30
N THR A 278 0.88 15.62 -18.42
CA THR A 278 0.53 15.58 -17.00
C THR A 278 0.68 16.95 -16.33
N LEU A 279 1.78 17.66 -16.57
CA LEU A 279 2.04 19.00 -16.06
C LEU A 279 0.96 20.01 -16.49
N ASN A 280 0.45 19.90 -17.72
CA ASN A 280 -0.65 20.75 -18.20
C ASN A 280 -1.95 20.47 -17.43
N ILE A 281 -2.26 19.20 -17.15
CA ILE A 281 -3.46 18.81 -16.39
C ILE A 281 -3.41 19.35 -14.96
N VAL A 282 -2.26 19.24 -14.29
CA VAL A 282 -2.09 19.71 -12.91
C VAL A 282 -1.72 21.19 -12.80
N ALA A 283 -1.66 21.93 -13.92
CA ALA A 283 -1.21 23.31 -13.95
C ALA A 283 -2.03 24.22 -13.02
N ASN A 284 -3.35 24.01 -12.92
CA ASN A 284 -4.22 24.82 -12.06
C ASN A 284 -3.95 24.60 -10.55
N GLU A 285 -3.61 23.37 -10.15
CA GLU A 285 -3.21 23.04 -8.78
C GLU A 285 -1.85 23.68 -8.43
N LEU A 286 -0.95 23.75 -9.41
CA LEU A 286 0.41 24.28 -9.24
C LEU A 286 0.49 25.82 -9.33
N LYS A 287 -0.29 26.45 -10.21
CA LYS A 287 -0.14 27.87 -10.61
C LYS A 287 -0.14 28.88 -9.47
N TYR A 288 -0.94 28.64 -8.43
CA TYR A 288 -1.15 29.63 -7.36
C TYR A 288 -0.08 29.57 -6.26
N LYS A 289 0.59 28.42 -6.12
CA LYS A 289 1.48 28.14 -4.98
C LYS A 289 2.89 27.74 -5.37
N THR A 290 3.14 27.40 -6.63
CA THR A 290 4.40 26.77 -7.02
C THR A 290 4.97 27.37 -8.30
N THR A 291 6.29 27.45 -8.35
CA THR A 291 7.04 27.64 -9.59
C THR A 291 7.52 26.26 -10.06
N VAL A 292 7.19 25.89 -11.29
CA VAL A 292 7.61 24.61 -11.87
C VAL A 292 8.91 24.80 -12.64
N VAL A 293 9.96 24.12 -12.20
CA VAL A 293 11.28 24.10 -12.86
C VAL A 293 11.45 22.77 -13.59
N ARG A 294 11.89 22.83 -14.85
CA ARG A 294 12.11 21.64 -15.70
C ARG A 294 13.60 21.50 -15.97
N GLU A 295 14.15 20.36 -15.59
CA GLU A 295 15.56 20.00 -15.79
C GLU A 295 15.62 18.64 -16.50
N TYR A 296 15.27 18.66 -17.78
CA TYR A 296 15.20 17.44 -18.58
C TYR A 296 16.57 17.10 -19.17
N GLY A 297 17.10 15.94 -18.80
CA GLY A 297 18.16 15.27 -19.56
C GLY A 297 17.60 14.52 -20.78
N GLU A 298 18.48 14.07 -21.66
CA GLU A 298 18.09 13.25 -22.82
C GLU A 298 17.65 11.84 -22.39
N LEU A 299 16.47 11.43 -22.84
CA LEU A 299 15.92 10.11 -22.60
C LEU A 299 15.65 9.37 -23.92
N PRO A 300 15.96 8.06 -24.01
CA PRO A 300 15.42 7.23 -25.07
C PRO A 300 13.91 7.02 -24.87
N GLN A 301 13.22 6.60 -25.92
CA GLN A 301 11.90 5.99 -25.76
C GLN A 301 12.03 4.73 -24.88
N ILE A 302 11.02 4.48 -24.06
CA ILE A 302 10.97 3.26 -23.25
C ILE A 302 9.72 2.45 -23.58
N TYR A 303 9.80 1.14 -23.42
CA TYR A 303 8.66 0.25 -23.60
C TYR A 303 7.82 0.18 -22.32
N CYS A 304 6.65 0.83 -22.32
CA CYS A 304 5.84 1.02 -21.12
C CYS A 304 4.33 1.10 -21.42
N LEU A 305 3.53 1.23 -20.36
CA LEU A 305 2.12 1.63 -20.40
C LEU A 305 2.00 3.14 -20.11
N PRO A 306 1.88 4.00 -21.14
CA PRO A 306 2.02 5.45 -20.95
C PRO A 306 0.95 6.04 -20.03
N SER A 307 -0.28 5.54 -20.12
CA SER A 307 -1.40 5.96 -19.26
C SER A 307 -1.11 5.74 -17.78
N GLN A 308 -0.57 4.57 -17.44
CA GLN A 308 -0.24 4.23 -16.06
C GLN A 308 0.93 5.07 -15.55
N LEU A 309 1.96 5.29 -16.37
CA LEU A 309 3.08 6.17 -15.97
C LEU A 309 2.64 7.62 -15.79
N ASN A 310 1.74 8.13 -16.63
CA ASN A 310 1.16 9.46 -16.45
C ASN A 310 0.39 9.56 -15.11
N GLN A 311 -0.28 8.49 -14.68
CA GLN A 311 -0.91 8.42 -13.37
C GLN A 311 0.12 8.49 -12.21
N VAL A 312 1.28 7.85 -12.35
CA VAL A 312 2.39 7.97 -11.40
C VAL A 312 2.83 9.44 -11.31
N PHE A 313 3.13 10.06 -12.45
CA PHE A 313 3.60 11.45 -12.49
C PHE A 313 2.57 12.42 -11.91
N MET A 314 1.28 12.20 -12.20
CA MET A 314 0.18 13.01 -11.66
C MET A 314 0.14 12.94 -10.14
N ASN A 315 0.22 11.73 -9.58
CA ASN A 315 0.20 11.53 -8.13
C ASN A 315 1.39 12.23 -7.45
N LEU A 316 2.59 12.15 -8.04
CA LEU A 316 3.78 12.79 -7.49
C LEU A 316 3.67 14.32 -7.54
N LEU A 317 3.22 14.88 -8.67
CA LEU A 317 3.07 16.33 -8.85
C LEU A 317 1.97 16.91 -7.95
N VAL A 318 0.84 16.23 -7.81
CA VAL A 318 -0.24 16.64 -6.90
C VAL A 318 0.19 16.54 -5.44
N ASN A 319 0.99 15.53 -5.08
CA ASN A 319 1.54 15.43 -3.73
C ASN A 319 2.53 16.56 -3.43
N ALA A 320 3.41 16.89 -4.38
CA ALA A 320 4.32 18.02 -4.31
C ALA A 320 3.56 19.35 -4.11
N ALA A 321 2.51 19.59 -4.91
CA ALA A 321 1.67 20.78 -4.79
C ALA A 321 1.00 20.89 -3.40
N HIS A 322 0.50 19.76 -2.87
CA HIS A 322 -0.14 19.73 -1.57
C HIS A 322 0.83 19.92 -0.40
N ALA A 323 2.10 19.53 -0.54
CA ALA A 323 3.13 19.70 0.48
C ALA A 323 3.54 21.17 0.65
N ILE A 324 3.26 22.02 -0.35
CA ILE A 324 3.59 23.44 -0.36
C ILE A 324 2.38 24.27 0.10
N GLU A 325 2.49 24.92 1.26
CA GLU A 325 1.38 25.69 1.84
C GLU A 325 1.14 27.04 1.13
N THR A 326 2.21 27.82 0.92
CA THR A 326 2.14 29.22 0.47
C THR A 326 2.83 29.44 -0.87
N ARG A 327 4.17 29.47 -0.91
CA ARG A 327 4.98 29.55 -2.12
C ARG A 327 6.16 28.58 -2.05
N GLY A 328 6.36 27.83 -3.12
CA GLY A 328 7.49 26.91 -3.25
C GLY A 328 7.86 26.65 -4.70
N VAL A 329 8.81 25.74 -4.87
CA VAL A 329 9.32 25.24 -6.14
C VAL A 329 9.03 23.75 -6.22
N VAL A 330 8.55 23.33 -7.39
CA VAL A 330 8.50 21.92 -7.80
C VAL A 330 9.46 21.74 -8.97
N THR A 331 10.48 20.92 -8.79
CA THR A 331 11.49 20.64 -9.82
C THR A 331 11.24 19.25 -10.41
N VAL A 332 11.07 19.18 -11.72
CA VAL A 332 10.95 17.91 -12.45
C VAL A 332 12.25 17.67 -13.20
N ARG A 333 12.95 16.59 -12.84
CA ARG A 333 14.21 16.18 -13.46
C ARG A 333 14.07 14.86 -14.18
N THR A 334 14.82 14.70 -15.27
CA THR A 334 14.94 13.40 -15.93
C THR A 334 16.38 13.08 -16.24
N GLY A 335 16.72 11.80 -16.26
CA GLY A 335 18.02 11.34 -16.74
C GLY A 335 18.05 9.86 -17.00
N SER A 336 19.18 9.38 -17.51
CA SER A 336 19.42 7.98 -17.80
C SER A 336 20.63 7.47 -17.03
N GLY A 337 20.65 6.18 -16.72
CA GLY A 337 21.72 5.49 -16.02
C GLY A 337 21.79 4.03 -16.47
N GLY A 338 22.76 3.70 -17.31
CA GLY A 338 22.91 2.34 -17.84
C GLY A 338 21.72 1.93 -18.72
N LYS A 339 20.95 0.92 -18.29
CA LYS A 339 19.74 0.42 -18.97
C LYS A 339 18.44 0.95 -18.38
N GLU A 340 18.52 1.93 -17.50
CA GLU A 340 17.36 2.52 -16.83
C GLU A 340 17.27 4.02 -17.14
N VAL A 341 16.06 4.52 -17.17
CA VAL A 341 15.75 5.96 -17.11
C VAL A 341 15.17 6.29 -15.75
N TRP A 342 15.27 7.54 -15.34
CA TRP A 342 14.64 8.00 -14.13
C TRP A 342 13.95 9.35 -14.32
N VAL A 343 12.87 9.52 -13.58
CA VAL A 343 12.09 10.75 -13.46
C VAL A 343 12.05 11.11 -11.99
N GLU A 344 12.45 12.33 -11.65
CA GLU A 344 12.43 12.84 -10.28
C GLU A 344 11.49 14.04 -10.17
N VAL A 345 10.63 14.03 -9.15
CA VAL A 345 9.80 15.16 -8.75
C VAL A 345 10.24 15.57 -7.36
N GLU A 346 10.81 16.77 -7.25
CA GLU A 346 11.24 17.37 -5.99
C GLU A 346 10.39 18.58 -5.63
N ASP A 347 9.89 18.62 -4.40
CA ASP A 347 9.20 19.77 -3.83
C ASP A 347 10.01 20.41 -2.70
N THR A 348 9.67 21.65 -2.39
CA THR A 348 10.20 22.45 -1.26
C THR A 348 9.16 22.62 -0.15
N GLY A 349 8.27 21.62 -0.01
CA GLY A 349 7.16 21.63 0.93
C GLY A 349 7.55 21.23 2.35
N CYS A 350 6.56 20.80 3.13
CA CYS A 350 6.72 20.49 4.56
C CYS A 350 7.61 19.26 4.84
N GLY A 351 7.90 18.43 3.84
CA GLY A 351 8.66 17.19 4.01
C GLY A 351 7.90 16.09 4.77
N ILE A 352 8.56 14.95 4.95
CA ILE A 352 8.00 13.73 5.55
C ILE A 352 8.85 13.33 6.75
N PRO A 353 8.25 13.13 7.95
CA PRO A 353 8.96 12.63 9.11
C PRO A 353 9.58 11.23 8.87
N PRO A 354 10.78 10.94 9.42
CA PRO A 354 11.45 9.64 9.22
C PRO A 354 10.60 8.44 9.62
N ASP A 355 9.78 8.57 10.66
CA ASP A 355 8.90 7.51 11.16
C ASP A 355 7.76 7.17 10.18
N HIS A 356 7.46 8.06 9.23
CA HIS A 356 6.43 7.87 8.21
C HIS A 356 6.98 7.33 6.90
N LEU A 357 8.27 7.53 6.59
CA LEU A 357 8.88 7.12 5.32
C LEU A 357 8.70 5.63 5.00
N LYS A 358 8.66 4.75 6.00
CA LYS A 358 8.45 3.31 5.81
C LYS A 358 7.02 2.94 5.42
N ARG A 359 6.07 3.85 5.64
CA ARG A 359 4.63 3.62 5.53
C ARG A 359 3.96 4.42 4.42
N ILE A 360 4.68 5.33 3.76
CA ILE A 360 4.08 6.20 2.72
C ILE A 360 3.55 5.45 1.50
N PHE A 361 4.00 4.21 1.29
CA PHE A 361 3.52 3.32 0.24
C PHE A 361 2.46 2.33 0.75
N ASP A 362 2.19 2.29 2.06
CA ASP A 362 1.11 1.48 2.61
C ASP A 362 -0.24 2.03 2.10
N PRO A 363 -1.14 1.17 1.59
CA PRO A 363 -2.47 1.61 1.22
C PRO A 363 -3.18 2.34 2.37
N PHE A 364 -3.86 3.44 2.04
CA PHE A 364 -4.62 4.29 2.97
C PHE A 364 -3.81 5.08 3.99
N PHE A 365 -2.48 4.97 3.98
CA PHE A 365 -1.65 5.80 4.85
C PHE A 365 -1.70 7.26 4.37
N THR A 366 -2.16 8.16 5.25
CA THR A 366 -2.13 9.60 4.99
C THR A 366 -1.98 10.38 6.30
N THR A 367 -1.20 11.46 6.25
CA THR A 367 -1.08 12.44 7.33
C THR A 367 -2.09 13.59 7.19
N LYS A 368 -2.91 13.57 6.13
CA LYS A 368 -3.91 14.61 5.85
C LYS A 368 -5.19 14.39 6.68
N PRO A 369 -5.96 15.45 6.99
CA PRO A 369 -7.24 15.32 7.67
C PRO A 369 -8.22 14.39 6.93
N VAL A 370 -9.13 13.77 7.69
CA VAL A 370 -10.17 12.86 7.19
C VAL A 370 -10.93 13.52 6.03
N GLY A 371 -10.98 12.84 4.88
CA GLY A 371 -11.66 13.30 3.66
C GLY A 371 -10.82 14.15 2.69
N LYS A 372 -9.59 14.56 3.04
CA LYS A 372 -8.69 15.34 2.16
C LYS A 372 -7.54 14.54 1.54
N GLY A 373 -7.33 13.31 1.97
CA GLY A 373 -6.33 12.40 1.41
C GLY A 373 -6.90 11.00 1.35
N THR A 374 -6.86 10.38 0.17
CA THR A 374 -7.29 8.98 0.00
C THR A 374 -6.24 8.00 0.50
N GLY A 375 -4.98 8.43 0.66
CA GLY A 375 -3.85 7.57 1.04
C GLY A 375 -3.49 6.50 0.00
N LEU A 376 -4.08 6.58 -1.21
CA LEU A 376 -3.92 5.56 -2.25
C LEU A 376 -2.97 5.98 -3.37
N GLY A 377 -2.71 7.28 -3.55
CA GLY A 377 -1.93 7.77 -4.69
C GLY A 377 -0.51 7.19 -4.76
N LEU A 378 0.20 7.16 -3.63
CA LEU A 378 1.56 6.61 -3.57
C LEU A 378 1.57 5.07 -3.66
N ALA A 379 0.60 4.39 -3.05
CA ALA A 379 0.46 2.93 -3.16
C ALA A 379 0.20 2.49 -4.61
N VAL A 380 -0.72 3.17 -5.32
CA VAL A 380 -0.98 2.94 -6.75
C VAL A 380 0.27 3.24 -7.58
N SER A 381 0.97 4.33 -7.27
CA SER A 381 2.21 4.68 -7.96
C SER A 381 3.26 3.58 -7.80
N TYR A 382 3.42 3.05 -6.58
CA TYR A 382 4.32 1.93 -6.30
C TYR A 382 3.95 0.68 -7.11
N SER A 383 2.67 0.26 -7.10
CA SER A 383 2.22 -0.91 -7.86
C SER A 383 2.39 -0.76 -9.37
N ILE A 384 2.15 0.43 -9.92
CA ILE A 384 2.39 0.70 -11.35
C ILE A 384 3.88 0.59 -11.68
N VAL A 385 4.73 1.21 -10.87
CA VAL A 385 6.19 1.17 -11.09
C VAL A 385 6.72 -0.26 -10.95
N GLU A 386 6.21 -1.04 -9.98
CA GLU A 386 6.52 -2.46 -9.83
C GLU A 386 6.05 -3.30 -11.03
N LYS A 387 4.86 -3.03 -11.58
CA LYS A 387 4.38 -3.64 -12.86
C LYS A 387 5.34 -3.36 -14.02
N HIS A 388 6.03 -2.22 -14.01
CA HIS A 388 7.08 -1.86 -14.96
C HIS A 388 8.47 -2.37 -14.58
N ARG A 389 8.59 -3.18 -13.52
CA ARG A 389 9.87 -3.63 -12.91
C ARG A 389 10.82 -2.47 -12.56
N GLY A 390 10.25 -1.31 -12.30
CA GLY A 390 10.96 -0.14 -11.80
C GLY A 390 11.08 -0.14 -10.28
N ARG A 391 11.60 0.98 -9.75
CA ARG A 391 11.62 1.26 -8.32
C ARG A 391 11.35 2.74 -8.05
N ILE A 392 10.82 3.03 -6.87
CA ILE A 392 10.64 4.40 -6.38
C ILE A 392 11.58 4.63 -5.20
N GLU A 393 12.44 5.62 -5.31
CA GLU A 393 13.30 6.12 -4.24
C GLU A 393 12.72 7.42 -3.68
N VAL A 394 12.81 7.60 -2.37
CA VAL A 394 12.33 8.81 -1.69
C VAL A 394 13.43 9.39 -0.82
N ARG A 395 13.62 10.71 -0.92
CA ARG A 395 14.46 11.50 -0.01
C ARG A 395 13.62 12.64 0.53
N SER A 396 13.53 12.78 1.84
CA SER A 396 12.72 13.83 2.45
C SER A 396 13.36 14.32 3.73
N GLU A 397 13.28 15.63 3.96
CA GLU A 397 13.67 16.26 5.21
C GLU A 397 12.57 17.24 5.64
N VAL A 398 12.16 17.14 6.91
CA VAL A 398 11.09 17.97 7.47
C VAL A 398 11.46 19.46 7.34
N GLY A 399 10.59 20.24 6.72
CA GLY A 399 10.77 21.66 6.46
C GLY A 399 11.69 22.02 5.28
N LYS A 400 12.28 21.04 4.58
CA LYS A 400 13.05 21.28 3.35
C LYS A 400 12.35 20.75 2.09
N GLY A 401 11.52 19.72 2.23
CA GLY A 401 10.73 19.15 1.14
C GLY A 401 11.02 17.69 0.87
N THR A 402 10.52 17.18 -0.26
CA THR A 402 10.61 15.77 -0.64
C THR A 402 10.99 15.60 -2.11
N ALA A 403 11.87 14.65 -2.40
CA ALA A 403 12.20 14.20 -3.73
C ALA A 403 11.79 12.73 -3.90
N PHE A 404 10.89 12.47 -4.85
CA PHE A 404 10.56 11.14 -5.32
C PHE A 404 11.23 10.88 -6.66
N ARG A 405 11.99 9.80 -6.76
CA ARG A 405 12.68 9.37 -7.98
C ARG A 405 12.18 8.01 -8.43
N VAL A 406 11.57 7.98 -9.60
CA VAL A 406 11.06 6.76 -10.25
C VAL A 406 12.09 6.29 -11.26
N TRP A 407 12.56 5.06 -11.11
CA TRP A 407 13.46 4.39 -12.04
C TRP A 407 12.67 3.38 -12.88
N LEU A 408 12.89 3.36 -14.19
CA LEU A 408 12.22 2.50 -15.15
C LEU A 408 13.23 1.88 -16.12
N PRO A 409 13.13 0.59 -16.45
CA PRO A 409 13.96 -0.01 -17.49
C PRO A 409 13.59 0.53 -18.87
N VAL A 410 14.58 0.64 -19.77
CA VAL A 410 14.36 1.07 -21.17
C VAL A 410 13.63 -0.01 -21.98
N GLU A 411 14.00 -1.28 -21.76
CA GLU A 411 13.45 -2.44 -22.45
C GLU A 411 12.40 -3.17 -21.60
N ALA A 412 11.46 -3.84 -22.28
CA ALA A 412 10.50 -4.73 -21.63
C ALA A 412 11.22 -5.86 -20.88
N PRO A 413 10.62 -6.41 -19.81
CA PRO A 413 11.13 -7.63 -19.25
C PRO A 413 11.00 -8.80 -20.23
N ALA A 414 12.09 -9.55 -20.43
CA ALA A 414 12.05 -10.82 -21.15
C ALA A 414 11.01 -11.75 -20.50
N GLY A 415 9.86 -11.95 -21.18
CA GLY A 415 8.79 -12.84 -20.71
C GLY A 415 7.35 -12.36 -20.95
N THR A 416 7.09 -11.10 -21.32
CA THR A 416 5.76 -10.70 -21.82
C THR A 416 5.74 -10.88 -23.33
N GLY A 417 5.49 -12.12 -23.75
CA GLY A 417 5.38 -12.49 -25.14
C GLY A 417 4.25 -11.74 -25.84
N ASP A 418 4.58 -11.19 -27.00
CA ASP A 418 3.64 -10.93 -28.08
C ASP A 418 3.32 -12.31 -28.71
N PRO A 419 2.07 -12.82 -28.69
CA PRO A 419 1.70 -13.84 -29.65
C PRO A 419 1.60 -13.17 -31.02
N ALA A 420 2.36 -13.71 -31.97
CA ALA A 420 2.48 -13.34 -33.38
C ALA A 420 1.20 -12.85 -34.08
#